data_AF-A0A8J6YNM0-F1
#
_entry.id   AF-A0A8J6YNM0-F1
#
_cell.length_a   1.000
_cell.length_b   1.000
_cell.length_c   1.000
_cell.angle_alpha   90.00
_cell.angle_beta   90.00
_cell.angle_gamma   90.00
#
_symmetry.space_group_name_H-M   'P 1'
#
loop_
_entity.id
_entity.type
_entity.pdbx_description
1 polymer ?
#
loop_
_entity_poly.entity_id
_entity_poly.type
_entity_poly.pdbx_seq_one_letter_code
_entity_poly.pdbx_strand_id
1 'polypeptide(L)'
;MTLAVRQIQTHLMVAALSCGHSTQYNAFVNRFATDIKSNGDALNRYFSRQYGGSSKSQLNAYITRIANEASRTSMVNRQGFCEEANAVFQSLMGTNPGQLATYATANQPFSIQAGSCTTRTAQK
;
A
#
# COMPACT_ATOMS: atom_id res chain seq x y z
N MET A 1 8.01 -10.51 5.26
CA MET A 1 7.08 -9.71 6.09
C MET A 1 6.97 -8.34 5.45
N THR A 2 5.87 -7.99 4.78
CA THR A 2 5.97 -6.95 3.73
C THR A 2 5.00 -5.79 3.96
N LEU A 3 5.56 -4.65 4.35
CA LEU A 3 4.91 -3.33 4.27
C LEU A 3 4.26 -3.09 2.89
N ALA A 4 4.79 -3.72 1.84
CA ALA A 4 4.30 -3.69 0.47
C ALA A 4 2.83 -4.16 0.32
N VAL A 5 2.40 -5.21 1.04
CA VAL A 5 0.99 -5.66 0.95
C VAL A 5 0.05 -4.59 1.49
N ARG A 6 0.42 -3.96 2.62
CA ARG A 6 -0.37 -2.87 3.18
C ARG A 6 -0.40 -1.66 2.26
N GLN A 7 0.72 -1.37 1.61
CA GLN A 7 0.83 -0.30 0.63
C GLN A 7 -0.11 -0.51 -0.56
N ILE A 8 -0.10 -1.70 -1.17
CA ILE A 8 -1.02 -2.05 -2.25
C ILE A 8 -2.46 -1.91 -1.80
N GLN A 9 -2.82 -2.48 -0.65
CA GLN A 9 -4.17 -2.42 -0.12
C GLN A 9 -4.65 -0.96 0.04
N THR A 10 -3.83 -0.11 0.67
CA THR A 10 -4.20 1.30 0.91
C THR A 10 -4.28 2.10 -0.39
N HIS A 11 -3.37 1.88 -1.34
CA HIS A 11 -3.40 2.59 -2.62
C HIS A 11 -4.62 2.19 -3.46
N LEU A 12 -4.93 0.90 -3.55
CA LEU A 12 -6.11 0.39 -4.25
C LEU A 12 -7.43 0.84 -3.58
N MET A 13 -7.43 1.03 -2.26
CA MET A 13 -8.56 1.64 -1.55
C MET A 13 -8.78 3.10 -1.99
N VAL A 14 -7.71 3.89 -2.13
CA VAL A 14 -7.84 5.26 -2.66
C VAL A 14 -8.32 5.24 -4.11
N ALA A 15 -7.84 4.30 -4.94
CA ALA A 15 -8.34 4.13 -6.30
C ALA A 15 -9.84 3.78 -6.34
N ALA A 16 -10.33 2.95 -5.42
CA ALA A 16 -11.76 2.68 -5.30
C ALA A 16 -12.57 3.97 -5.08
N LEU A 17 -12.08 4.88 -4.24
CA LEU A 17 -12.75 6.14 -3.90
C LEU A 17 -12.60 7.22 -4.99
N SER A 18 -11.41 7.36 -5.56
CA SER A 18 -11.10 8.41 -6.55
C SER A 18 -11.50 8.05 -7.97
N CYS A 19 -11.49 6.75 -8.34
CA CYS A 19 -11.72 6.28 -9.70
C CYS A 19 -13.05 5.54 -9.87
N GLY A 20 -13.77 5.23 -8.78
CA GLY A 20 -14.98 4.41 -8.84
C GLY A 20 -14.70 2.90 -8.98
N HIS A 21 -13.48 2.44 -8.65
CA HIS A 21 -13.07 1.03 -8.73
C HIS A 21 -13.51 0.20 -7.50
N SER A 22 -14.67 0.49 -6.91
CA SER A 22 -15.15 -0.18 -5.70
C SER A 22 -15.37 -1.67 -5.90
N THR A 23 -15.91 -2.08 -7.05
CA THR A 23 -16.12 -3.48 -7.42
C THR A 23 -14.79 -4.25 -7.47
N GLN A 24 -13.78 -3.69 -8.13
CA GLN A 24 -12.45 -4.30 -8.27
C GLN A 24 -11.76 -4.41 -6.91
N TYR A 25 -11.87 -3.37 -6.08
CA TYR A 25 -11.32 -3.39 -4.72
C TYR A 25 -11.97 -4.47 -3.87
N ASN A 26 -13.30 -4.60 -3.92
CA ASN A 26 -14.01 -5.64 -3.19
C ASN A 26 -13.62 -7.05 -3.66
N ALA A 27 -13.49 -7.25 -4.98
CA ALA A 27 -13.01 -8.51 -5.54
C ALA A 27 -11.58 -8.85 -5.06
N PHE A 28 -10.69 -7.86 -5.05
CA PHE A 28 -9.34 -8.00 -4.51
C PHE A 28 -9.35 -8.39 -3.02
N VAL A 29 -10.07 -7.66 -2.17
CA VAL A 29 -10.14 -7.94 -0.73
C VAL A 29 -10.71 -9.32 -0.46
N ASN A 30 -11.77 -9.70 -1.17
CA ASN A 30 -12.40 -11.02 -1.00
C ASN A 30 -11.46 -12.16 -1.43
N ARG A 31 -10.78 -12.03 -2.57
CA ARG A 31 -9.87 -13.06 -3.08
C ARG A 31 -8.64 -13.25 -2.18
N PHE A 32 -8.09 -12.17 -1.65
CA PHE A 32 -6.86 -12.19 -0.87
C PHE A 32 -7.07 -11.98 0.64
N ALA A 33 -8.30 -12.18 1.14
CA ALA A 33 -8.64 -11.90 2.54
C ALA A 33 -7.69 -12.58 3.54
N THR A 34 -7.36 -13.85 3.30
CA THR A 34 -6.43 -14.63 4.13
C THR A 34 -5.01 -14.06 4.08
N ASP A 35 -4.53 -13.65 2.91
CA ASP A 35 -3.20 -13.06 2.75
C ASP A 35 -3.13 -11.69 3.43
N ILE A 36 -4.14 -10.85 3.23
CA ILE A 36 -4.25 -9.53 3.85
C ILE A 36 -4.24 -9.68 5.38
N LYS A 37 -5.02 -10.61 5.92
CA LYS A 37 -5.07 -10.88 7.35
C LYS A 37 -3.71 -11.35 7.88
N SER A 38 -3.13 -12.38 7.27
CA SER A 38 -1.84 -12.95 7.70
C SER A 38 -0.71 -11.92 7.66
N ASN A 39 -0.63 -11.14 6.57
CA ASN A 39 0.35 -10.06 6.46
C ASN A 39 0.09 -8.91 7.43
N GLY A 40 -1.18 -8.59 7.71
CA GLY A 40 -1.57 -7.61 8.73
C GLY A 40 -1.13 -8.03 10.13
N ASP A 41 -1.33 -9.29 10.50
CA ASP A 41 -0.90 -9.83 11.80
C ASP A 41 0.63 -9.83 11.92
N ALA A 42 1.35 -10.15 10.85
CA ALA A 42 2.80 -10.08 10.81
C ALA A 42 3.31 -8.64 10.91
N LEU A 43 2.68 -7.70 10.20
CA LEU A 43 3.00 -6.27 10.26
C LEU A 43 2.80 -5.71 11.67
N ASN A 44 1.69 -6.05 12.32
CA ASN A 44 1.44 -5.67 13.71
C ASN A 44 2.54 -6.18 14.65
N ARG A 45 2.96 -7.44 14.50
CA ARG A 45 4.07 -7.99 15.32
C ARG A 45 5.37 -7.22 15.13
N TYR A 46 5.70 -6.85 13.89
CA TYR A 46 6.90 -6.05 13.61
C TYR A 46 6.82 -4.66 14.22
N PHE A 47 5.73 -3.93 14.01
CA PHE A 47 5.58 -2.60 14.61
C PHE A 47 5.61 -2.68 16.13
N SER A 48 5.02 -3.72 16.74
CA SER A 48 5.12 -3.97 18.18
C SER A 48 6.56 -4.22 18.64
N ARG A 49 7.34 -5.01 17.90
CA ARG A 49 8.76 -5.24 18.21
C ARG A 49 9.61 -3.98 18.07
N GLN A 50 9.34 -3.18 17.03
CA GLN A 50 10.17 -2.02 16.68
C GLN A 50 9.84 -0.79 17.55
N TYR A 51 8.56 -0.56 17.86
CA TYR A 51 8.08 0.69 18.43
C TYR A 51 7.41 0.52 19.81
N GLY A 52 7.30 -0.71 20.32
CA GLY A 52 6.76 -1.00 21.64
C GLY A 52 5.36 -0.41 21.83
N GLY A 53 5.18 0.34 22.94
CA GLY A 53 3.89 0.99 23.27
C GLY A 53 3.39 1.99 22.22
N SER A 54 4.24 2.48 21.32
CA SER A 54 3.85 3.41 20.26
C SER A 54 3.49 2.73 18.92
N SER A 55 3.52 1.40 18.86
CA SER A 55 3.34 0.60 17.62
C SER A 55 2.10 0.96 16.81
N LYS A 56 0.94 1.08 17.46
CA LYS A 56 -0.32 1.44 16.80
C LYS A 56 -0.28 2.84 16.19
N SER A 57 0.28 3.81 16.93
CA SER A 57 0.42 5.18 16.45
C SER A 57 1.33 5.24 15.22
N GLN A 58 2.47 4.54 15.27
CA GLN A 58 3.44 4.47 14.17
C GLN A 58 2.85 3.78 12.93
N LEU A 59 2.13 2.67 13.12
CA LEU A 59 1.45 1.98 12.03
C LEU A 59 0.36 2.85 11.40
N ASN A 60 -0.46 3.51 12.20
CA ASN A 60 -1.50 4.42 11.71
C ASN A 60 -0.87 5.59 10.93
N ALA A 61 0.15 6.24 11.48
CA ALA A 61 0.87 7.31 10.81
C ALA A 61 1.49 6.83 9.48
N TYR A 62 2.01 5.60 9.45
CA TYR A 62 2.49 4.98 8.22
C TYR A 62 1.39 4.85 7.18
N ILE A 63 0.25 4.23 7.52
CA ILE A 63 -0.89 4.02 6.63
C ILE A 63 -1.46 5.36 6.13
N THR A 64 -1.65 6.32 7.03
CA THR A 64 -2.15 7.67 6.69
C THR A 64 -1.23 8.35 5.67
N ARG A 65 0.09 8.20 5.78
CA ARG A 65 1.02 8.76 4.80
C ARG A 65 0.82 8.15 3.41
N ILE A 66 0.67 6.83 3.32
CA ILE A 66 0.42 6.16 2.02
C ILE A 66 -0.89 6.66 1.41
N ALA A 67 -1.94 6.73 2.22
CA ALA A 67 -3.26 7.17 1.75
C ALA A 67 -3.19 8.61 1.22
N ASN A 68 -2.59 9.52 1.97
CA ASN A 68 -2.45 10.93 1.58
C ASN A 68 -1.62 11.07 0.30
N GLU A 69 -0.56 10.28 0.16
CA GLU A 69 0.25 10.30 -1.06
C GLU A 69 -0.52 9.77 -2.27
N ALA A 70 -1.20 8.62 -2.15
CA ALA A 70 -2.05 8.10 -3.20
C ALA A 70 -3.14 9.10 -3.59
N SER A 71 -3.77 9.78 -2.61
CA SER A 71 -4.74 10.85 -2.86
C SER A 71 -4.11 12.04 -3.56
N ARG A 72 -2.90 12.46 -3.20
CA ARG A 72 -2.19 13.54 -3.91
C ARG A 72 -1.94 13.15 -5.36
N THR A 73 -1.44 11.94 -5.60
CA THR A 73 -1.20 11.44 -6.96
C THR A 73 -2.50 11.38 -7.77
N SER A 74 -3.60 10.92 -7.17
CA SER A 74 -4.90 10.87 -7.84
C SER A 74 -5.49 12.26 -8.14
N MET A 75 -5.16 13.27 -7.34
CA MET A 75 -5.54 14.66 -7.63
C MET A 75 -4.68 15.31 -8.71
N VAL A 76 -3.37 15.04 -8.72
CA VAL A 76 -2.41 15.63 -9.68
C VAL A 76 -2.57 15.02 -11.08
N ASN A 77 -2.70 13.70 -11.17
CA ASN A 77 -2.87 12.98 -12.42
C ASN A 77 -3.89 11.85 -12.25
N ARG A 78 -5.18 12.22 -12.22
CA ARG A 78 -6.27 11.26 -12.01
C ARG A 78 -6.28 10.14 -13.05
N GLN A 79 -6.14 10.47 -14.33
CA GLN A 79 -6.21 9.49 -15.41
C GLN A 79 -5.12 8.43 -15.26
N GLY A 80 -3.86 8.86 -15.17
CA GLY A 80 -2.73 7.93 -15.03
C GLY A 80 -2.81 7.09 -13.75
N PHE A 81 -3.21 7.70 -12.63
CA PHE A 81 -3.42 6.98 -11.37
C PHE A 81 -4.49 5.90 -11.50
N CYS A 82 -5.62 6.20 -12.15
CA CYS A 82 -6.71 5.24 -12.33
C CYS A 82 -6.30 4.10 -13.29
N GLU A 83 -5.58 4.41 -14.37
CA GLU A 83 -5.04 3.41 -15.30
C GLU A 83 -4.05 2.46 -14.62
N GLU A 84 -3.10 3.00 -13.86
CA GLU A 84 -2.13 2.22 -13.08
C GLU A 84 -2.84 1.30 -12.08
N ALA A 85 -3.78 1.84 -11.29
CA ALA A 85 -4.53 1.04 -10.34
C ALA A 85 -5.34 -0.08 -11.02
N ASN A 86 -5.91 0.18 -12.19
CA ASN A 86 -6.64 -0.84 -12.96
C ASN A 86 -5.71 -1.94 -13.48
N ALA A 87 -4.53 -1.58 -13.98
CA ALA A 87 -3.52 -2.55 -14.41
C ALA A 87 -3.07 -3.45 -13.24
N VAL A 88 -2.90 -2.86 -12.05
CA VAL A 88 -2.57 -3.62 -10.83
C VAL A 88 -3.71 -4.56 -10.44
N PHE A 89 -4.98 -4.13 -10.49
CA PHE A 89 -6.12 -5.02 -10.26
C PHE A 89 -6.12 -6.22 -11.21
N GLN A 90 -5.92 -5.98 -12.52
CA GLN A 90 -5.89 -7.04 -13.53
C GLN A 90 -4.74 -8.04 -13.27
N SER A 91 -3.56 -7.54 -12.95
CA SER A 91 -2.39 -8.35 -12.63
C SER A 91 -2.62 -9.21 -11.37
N LEU A 92 -3.25 -8.64 -10.34
CA LEU A 92 -3.62 -9.37 -9.13
C LEU A 92 -4.67 -10.46 -9.40
N MET A 93 -5.56 -10.28 -10.38
CA MET A 93 -6.52 -11.33 -10.72
C MET A 93 -5.88 -12.59 -11.33
N GLY A 94 -4.72 -12.45 -11.96
CA GLY A 94 -3.88 -13.58 -12.41
C GLY A 94 -3.05 -14.22 -11.29
N THR A 95 -2.96 -13.59 -10.11
CA THR A 95 -2.15 -14.08 -8.99
C THR A 95 -2.95 -15.05 -8.13
N ASN A 96 -2.30 -16.15 -7.70
CA ASN A 96 -2.94 -17.13 -6.83
C ASN A 96 -3.03 -16.59 -5.39
N PRO A 97 -4.13 -16.87 -4.66
CA PRO A 97 -4.15 -16.70 -3.20
C PRO A 97 -2.94 -17.39 -2.55
N GLY A 98 -2.35 -16.78 -1.54
CA GLY A 98 -1.08 -17.21 -0.93
C GLY A 98 0.15 -16.50 -1.51
N GLN A 99 0.03 -15.88 -2.69
CA GLN A 99 1.16 -15.24 -3.39
C GLN A 99 1.13 -13.71 -3.35
N LEU A 100 0.16 -13.08 -2.66
CA LEU A 100 0.04 -11.63 -2.63
C LEU A 100 1.30 -10.93 -2.10
N ALA A 101 1.95 -11.49 -1.07
CA ALA A 101 3.17 -10.90 -0.51
C ALA A 101 4.35 -10.98 -1.48
N THR A 102 4.48 -12.10 -2.21
CA THR A 102 5.50 -12.29 -3.26
C THR A 102 5.27 -11.31 -4.39
N TYR A 103 4.02 -11.22 -4.88
CA TYR A 103 3.62 -10.26 -5.90
C TYR A 103 3.97 -8.82 -5.49
N ALA A 104 3.58 -8.42 -4.27
CA ALA A 104 3.78 -7.07 -3.77
C ALA A 104 5.27 -6.69 -3.67
N THR A 105 6.11 -7.65 -3.31
CA THR A 105 7.55 -7.42 -3.15
C THR A 105 8.27 -7.41 -4.49
N ALA A 106 7.88 -8.28 -5.43
CA ALA A 106 8.52 -8.38 -6.73
C ALA A 106 8.18 -7.19 -7.64
N ASN A 107 6.94 -6.70 -7.57
CA ASN A 107 6.46 -5.69 -8.53
C ASN A 107 6.47 -4.27 -7.97
N GLN A 108 6.43 -4.09 -6.64
CA GLN A 108 6.36 -2.79 -5.96
C GLN A 108 5.54 -1.74 -6.74
N PRO A 109 4.27 -2.05 -7.09
CA PRO A 109 3.56 -1.35 -8.16
C PRO A 109 3.22 0.10 -7.81
N PHE A 110 3.36 0.48 -6.55
CA PHE A 110 3.20 1.85 -6.11
C PHE A 110 4.50 2.27 -5.44
N SER A 111 4.98 3.48 -5.72
CA SER A 111 6.10 4.06 -5.00
C SER A 111 5.57 4.97 -3.90
N ILE A 112 6.07 4.82 -2.67
CA ILE A 112 5.97 5.88 -1.66
C ILE A 112 7.17 6.78 -1.92
N GLN A 113 6.93 8.03 -2.27
CA GLN A 113 7.97 9.05 -2.27
C GLN A 113 8.49 9.11 -0.83
N ALA A 114 9.67 8.54 -0.61
CA ALA A 114 10.42 8.82 0.59
C ALA A 114 10.56 10.34 0.63
N GLY A 115 10.00 10.98 1.67
CA GLY A 115 10.20 12.40 1.91
C GLY A 115 11.68 12.69 1.70
N SER A 116 11.99 13.60 0.79
CA SER A 116 13.35 13.84 0.28
C SER A 116 14.33 13.75 1.44
N CYS A 117 15.24 12.77 1.38
CA CYS A 117 16.35 12.74 2.32
C CYS A 117 17.24 13.91 1.92
N THR A 118 16.96 15.10 2.44
CA THR A 118 17.86 16.22 2.31
C THR A 118 19.05 15.88 3.19
N THR A 119 20.08 15.28 2.60
CA THR A 119 21.40 15.20 3.21
C THR A 119 21.82 16.63 3.50
N ARG A 120 21.65 17.07 4.75
CA ARG A 120 22.14 18.34 5.22
C ARG A 120 23.65 18.19 5.31
N THR A 121 24.37 18.41 4.20
CA THR A 121 25.82 18.57 4.23
C THR A 121 26.12 19.72 5.18
N ALA A 122 26.76 19.43 6.30
CA ALA A 122 27.25 20.45 7.21
C ALA A 122 28.22 21.34 6.42
N GLN A 123 27.80 22.57 6.11
CA GLN A 123 28.70 23.58 5.57
C GLN A 123 29.59 24.05 6.72
N LYS A 124 30.91 23.93 6.51
CA LYS A 124 31.95 24.50 7.37
C LYS A 124 31.99 26.01 7.25
#